data_AF-A0A971GS55-F1
#
_entry.id   AF-A0A971GS55-F1
#
_cell.length_a   1.000
_cell.length_b   1.000
_cell.length_c   1.000
_cell.angle_alpha   90.00
_cell.angle_beta   90.00
_cell.angle_gamma   90.00
#
_symmetry.space_group_name_H-M   'P 1'
#
loop_
_entity.id
_entity.type
_entity.pdbx_description
1 polymer ?
#
loop_
_entity_poly.entity_id
_entity_poly.type
_entity_poly.pdbx_seq_one_letter_code
_entity_poly.pdbx_strand_id
1 'polypeptide(L)'
;MARFIKNAVVAAAVLCIMTAGYAKDEDVKVEFTIEELAFSINVLNSIELIGEEVQPFMDIRTVLMDAYKEMSGGKKKSGNINFTMPMAKNFFFFMQRGKFKGADAVIFNSISTKMVDAIKKESK
;
A
#
# COMPACT_ATOMS: atom_id res chain seq x y z
N MET A 1 16.14 -33.58 -38.62
CA MET A 1 16.23 -32.60 -37.51
C MET A 1 15.00 -31.68 -37.42
N ALA A 2 13.77 -32.17 -37.63
CA ALA A 2 12.56 -31.32 -37.71
C ALA A 2 11.39 -31.78 -36.82
N ARG A 3 11.66 -32.61 -35.79
CA ARG A 3 10.63 -33.11 -34.85
C ARG A 3 10.73 -32.49 -33.45
N PHE A 4 11.84 -31.81 -33.11
CA PHE A 4 12.04 -31.20 -31.80
C PHE A 4 11.52 -29.76 -31.69
N ILE A 5 11.27 -29.07 -32.82
CA ILE A 5 10.79 -27.68 -32.79
C ILE A 5 9.28 -27.60 -32.49
N LYS A 6 8.50 -28.63 -32.85
CA LYS A 6 7.04 -28.60 -32.65
C LYS A 6 6.62 -28.73 -31.18
N ASN A 7 7.39 -29.44 -30.35
CA ASN A 7 7.04 -29.64 -28.94
C ASN A 7 7.44 -28.47 -28.04
N ALA A 8 8.39 -27.62 -28.47
CA ALA A 8 8.77 -26.42 -27.73
C ALA A 8 7.72 -25.31 -27.82
N VAL A 9 6.97 -25.23 -28.93
CA VAL A 9 5.94 -24.20 -29.13
C VAL A 9 4.67 -24.49 -28.32
N VAL A 10 4.36 -25.77 -28.07
CA VAL A 10 3.17 -26.16 -27.29
C VAL A 10 3.38 -25.94 -25.78
N ALA A 11 4.61 -26.10 -25.28
CA ALA A 11 4.93 -25.81 -23.87
C ALA A 11 4.89 -24.31 -23.54
N ALA A 12 5.16 -23.44 -24.52
CA ALA A 12 5.08 -22.00 -24.32
C ALA A 12 3.64 -21.45 -24.29
N ALA A 13 2.66 -22.19 -24.80
CA ALA A 13 1.26 -21.74 -24.86
C ALA A 13 0.45 -22.04 -23.58
N VAL A 14 0.93 -22.96 -22.73
CA VAL A 14 0.22 -23.34 -21.48
C VAL A 14 0.61 -22.45 -20.30
N LEU A 15 1.70 -21.68 -20.40
CA LEU A 15 2.17 -20.79 -19.33
C LEU A 15 1.47 -19.42 -19.27
N CYS A 16 0.60 -19.09 -20.23
CA CYS A 16 -0.04 -17.78 -20.31
C CYS A 16 -1.51 -17.72 -19.81
N ILE A 17 -2.00 -18.72 -19.07
CA ILE A 17 -3.40 -18.74 -18.59
C ILE A 17 -3.52 -18.36 -17.09
N MET A 18 -2.43 -17.97 -16.40
CA MET A 18 -2.50 -17.55 -14.98
C MET A 18 -2.44 -16.03 -14.73
N THR A 19 -2.67 -15.17 -15.72
CA THR A 19 -2.65 -13.70 -15.49
C THR A 19 -3.91 -12.95 -15.90
N ALA A 20 -5.01 -13.63 -16.22
CA ALA A 20 -6.28 -12.99 -16.52
C ALA A 20 -7.24 -13.09 -15.32
N GLY A 21 -6.86 -12.44 -14.22
CA GLY A 21 -7.66 -12.42 -12.99
C GLY A 21 -7.17 -11.43 -11.95
N TYR A 22 -6.48 -10.35 -12.35
CA TYR A 22 -6.42 -9.19 -11.47
C TYR A 22 -7.80 -8.56 -11.51
N ALA A 23 -8.56 -8.81 -10.44
CA ALA A 23 -9.68 -7.94 -10.10
C ALA A 23 -9.20 -6.50 -10.27
N LYS A 24 -10.03 -5.66 -10.84
CA LYS A 24 -9.78 -4.23 -10.97
C LYS A 24 -9.62 -3.71 -9.54
N ASP A 25 -8.39 -3.70 -9.02
CA ASP A 25 -8.13 -3.25 -7.66
C ASP A 25 -8.61 -1.80 -7.62
N GLU A 26 -9.65 -1.55 -6.83
CA GLU A 26 -10.13 -0.21 -6.55
C GLU A 26 -9.01 0.49 -5.79
N ASP A 27 -8.18 1.22 -6.54
CA ASP A 27 -7.05 1.99 -6.02
C ASP A 27 -7.59 3.19 -5.25
N VAL A 28 -7.47 3.13 -3.92
CA VAL A 28 -7.75 4.22 -3.00
C VAL A 28 -6.58 5.20 -3.02
N LYS A 29 -6.78 6.36 -3.65
CA LYS A 29 -5.77 7.42 -3.70
C LYS A 29 -5.92 8.37 -2.52
N VAL A 30 -4.83 8.56 -1.77
CA VAL A 30 -4.82 9.38 -0.57
C VAL A 30 -3.64 10.33 -0.59
N GLU A 31 -3.90 11.63 -0.38
CA GLU A 31 -2.85 12.65 -0.31
C GLU A 31 -2.28 12.77 1.10
N PHE A 32 -1.02 12.42 1.26
CA PHE A 32 -0.27 12.57 2.51
C PHE A 32 0.67 13.77 2.44
N THR A 33 0.88 14.46 3.57
CA THR A 33 2.02 15.35 3.76
C THR A 33 3.28 14.56 4.12
N ILE A 34 4.46 15.17 3.99
CA ILE A 34 5.72 14.56 4.48
C ILE A 34 5.62 14.20 5.97
N GLU A 35 4.98 15.05 6.77
CA GLU A 35 4.83 14.85 8.21
C GLU A 35 3.94 13.64 8.51
N GLU A 36 2.80 13.52 7.83
CA GLU A 36 1.88 12.38 7.97
C GLU A 36 2.53 11.06 7.52
N LEU A 37 3.37 11.11 6.47
CA LEU A 37 4.16 9.96 6.01
C LEU A 37 5.19 9.52 7.05
N ALA A 38 5.99 10.46 7.55
CA ALA A 38 6.99 10.19 8.58
C ALA A 38 6.34 9.61 9.83
N PHE A 39 5.23 10.21 10.26
CA PHE A 39 4.42 9.72 11.36
C PHE A 39 3.97 8.28 11.11
N SER A 40 3.35 8.00 9.96
CA SER A 40 2.85 6.66 9.63
C SER A 40 3.95 5.61 9.64
N ILE A 41 5.12 5.90 9.07
CA ILE A 41 6.27 5.01 9.07
C ILE A 41 6.76 4.74 10.50
N ASN A 42 6.82 5.78 11.35
CA ASN A 42 7.25 5.63 12.74
C ASN A 42 6.28 4.78 13.55
N VAL A 43 4.97 4.97 13.36
CA VAL A 43 3.94 4.13 13.98
C VAL A 43 4.12 2.68 13.55
N LEU A 44 4.23 2.41 12.24
CA LEU A 44 4.45 1.06 11.74
C LEU A 44 5.74 0.42 12.28
N ASN A 45 6.81 1.18 12.43
CA ASN A 45 8.04 0.64 13.03
C ASN A 45 7.92 0.36 14.54
N SER A 46 6.87 0.86 15.20
CA SER A 46 6.65 0.70 16.64
C SER A 46 5.69 -0.45 17.01
N ILE A 47 4.96 -1.01 16.04
CA ILE A 47 4.01 -2.10 16.31
C ILE A 47 4.73 -3.46 16.28
N GLU A 48 4.24 -4.39 17.09
CA GLU A 48 4.67 -5.79 17.05
C GLU A 48 3.88 -6.56 15.99
N LEU A 49 4.54 -7.37 15.17
CA LEU A 49 3.88 -8.20 14.16
C LEU A 49 3.60 -9.60 14.71
N ILE A 50 2.41 -10.12 14.42
CA ILE A 50 1.92 -11.40 14.91
C ILE A 50 1.45 -12.26 13.73
N GLY A 51 2.13 -13.38 13.49
CA GLY A 51 1.70 -14.40 12.55
C GLY A 51 1.70 -13.95 11.08
N GLU A 52 0.56 -14.01 10.42
CA GLU A 52 0.42 -13.88 8.96
C GLU A 52 0.39 -12.42 8.46
N GLU A 53 0.46 -11.43 9.37
CA GLU A 53 0.39 -10.00 9.01
C GLU A 53 1.70 -9.40 8.46
N VAL A 54 2.77 -10.21 8.37
CA VAL A 54 4.11 -9.76 7.93
C VAL A 54 4.08 -9.25 6.50
N GLN A 55 3.47 -9.98 5.56
CA GLN A 55 3.47 -9.56 4.15
C GLN A 55 2.68 -8.26 3.93
N PRO A 56 1.42 -8.13 4.41
CA PRO A 56 0.69 -6.87 4.32
C PRO A 56 1.44 -5.69 4.96
N PHE A 57 2.10 -5.92 6.10
CA PHE A 57 2.93 -4.91 6.75
C PHE A 57 4.07 -4.45 5.86
N MET A 58 4.81 -5.40 5.28
CA MET A 58 5.96 -5.11 4.43
C MET A 58 5.56 -4.36 3.16
N ASP A 59 4.43 -4.72 2.56
CA ASP A 59 3.91 -4.05 1.37
C ASP A 59 3.58 -2.58 1.67
N ILE A 60 2.84 -2.33 2.75
CA ILE A 60 2.49 -0.97 3.20
C ILE A 60 3.75 -0.17 3.54
N ARG A 61 4.66 -0.74 4.32
CA ARG A 61 5.89 -0.07 4.74
C ARG A 61 6.75 0.33 3.54
N THR A 62 6.82 -0.53 2.52
CA THR A 62 7.57 -0.26 1.29
C THR A 62 6.98 0.92 0.53
N VAL A 63 5.65 0.90 0.30
CA VAL A 63 4.94 1.98 -0.39
C VAL A 63 5.13 3.32 0.32
N LEU A 64 4.98 3.36 1.65
CA LEU A 64 5.16 4.59 2.43
C LEU A 64 6.61 5.08 2.41
N MET A 65 7.58 4.18 2.54
CA MET A 65 9.01 4.54 2.53
C MET A 65 9.45 5.08 1.17
N ASP A 66 8.96 4.52 0.08
CA ASP A 66 9.28 4.98 -1.26
C ASP A 66 8.64 6.34 -1.55
N ALA A 67 7.38 6.53 -1.16
CA ALA A 67 6.72 7.84 -1.22
C ALA A 67 7.46 8.89 -0.38
N TYR A 68 7.89 8.54 0.83
CA TYR A 68 8.66 9.42 1.71
C TYR A 68 10.00 9.82 1.09
N LYS A 69 10.75 8.87 0.49
CA LYS A 69 12.00 9.16 -0.23
C LYS A 69 11.78 10.08 -1.42
N GLU A 70 10.73 9.85 -2.22
CA GLU A 70 10.43 10.70 -3.37
C GLU A 70 10.12 12.14 -2.93
N MET A 71 9.30 12.30 -1.89
CA MET A 71 8.86 13.61 -1.42
C MET A 71 9.99 14.38 -0.72
N SER A 72 10.78 13.69 0.11
CA SER A 72 11.93 14.26 0.80
C SER A 72 13.05 14.67 -0.17
N GLY A 73 13.35 13.86 -1.19
CA GLY A 73 14.32 14.20 -2.24
C GLY A 73 13.82 15.26 -3.22
N GLY A 74 12.52 15.29 -3.52
CA GLY A 74 11.90 16.21 -4.47
C GLY A 74 11.45 17.57 -3.90
N LYS A 75 11.64 17.82 -2.60
CA LYS A 75 11.10 18.99 -1.87
C LYS A 75 9.57 19.16 -1.97
N LYS A 76 8.83 18.09 -2.28
CA LYS A 76 7.36 18.12 -2.37
C LYS A 76 6.77 18.06 -0.96
N LYS A 77 5.89 18.98 -0.59
CA LYS A 77 5.27 19.01 0.76
C LYS A 77 4.18 17.95 0.94
N SER A 78 3.53 17.53 -0.15
CA SER A 78 2.49 16.51 -0.18
C SER A 78 2.61 15.62 -1.43
N GLY A 79 2.00 14.44 -1.38
CA GLY A 79 2.06 13.44 -2.44
C GLY A 79 0.91 12.43 -2.32
N ASN A 80 0.46 11.93 -3.46
CA ASN A 80 -0.59 10.94 -3.54
C ASN A 80 0.00 9.54 -3.40
N ILE A 81 -0.60 8.74 -2.53
CA ILE A 81 -0.27 7.34 -2.33
C ILE A 81 -1.46 6.52 -2.79
N ASN A 82 -1.19 5.54 -3.66
CA ASN A 82 -2.21 4.61 -4.14
C ASN A 82 -2.17 3.38 -3.24
N PHE A 83 -3.28 3.09 -2.60
CA PHE A 83 -3.48 1.86 -1.85
C PHE A 83 -4.48 0.99 -2.60
N THR A 84 -4.26 -0.31 -2.67
CA THR A 84 -5.38 -1.21 -2.96
C THR A 84 -6.34 -1.20 -1.77
N MET A 85 -7.63 -1.48 -1.99
CA MET A 85 -8.61 -1.52 -0.89
C MET A 85 -8.21 -2.43 0.29
N PRO A 86 -7.67 -3.66 0.07
CA PRO A 86 -7.14 -4.47 1.17
C PRO A 86 -5.97 -3.82 1.90
N MET A 87 -5.06 -3.16 1.17
CA MET A 87 -3.92 -2.45 1.73
C MET A 87 -4.36 -1.26 2.58
N ALA A 88 -5.35 -0.49 2.15
CA ALA A 88 -5.91 0.62 2.90
C ALA A 88 -6.53 0.17 4.23
N LYS A 89 -7.26 -0.96 4.24
CA LYS A 89 -7.83 -1.56 5.45
C LYS A 89 -6.74 -2.02 6.42
N ASN A 90 -5.74 -2.73 5.92
CA ASN A 90 -4.61 -3.21 6.73
C ASN A 90 -3.78 -2.05 7.30
N PHE A 91 -3.55 -1.00 6.51
CA PHE A 91 -2.88 0.21 6.97
C PHE A 91 -3.62 0.83 8.16
N PHE A 92 -4.94 0.99 8.04
CA PHE A 92 -5.75 1.53 9.13
C PHE A 92 -5.70 0.63 10.38
N PHE A 93 -5.82 -0.69 10.21
CA PHE A 93 -5.70 -1.66 11.30
C PHE A 93 -4.36 -1.54 12.04
N PHE A 94 -3.24 -1.43 11.30
CA PHE A 94 -1.91 -1.24 11.90
C PHE A 94 -1.78 0.09 12.62
N MET A 95 -2.24 1.18 12.01
CA MET A 95 -2.17 2.51 12.61
C MET A 95 -2.99 2.61 13.90
N GLN A 96 -4.13 1.92 13.99
CA GLN A 96 -4.96 1.88 15.21
C GLN A 96 -4.28 1.23 16.42
N ARG A 97 -3.21 0.47 16.22
CA ARG A 97 -2.44 -0.17 17.31
C ARG A 97 -1.49 0.81 18.01
N GLY A 98 -1.21 1.95 17.38
CA GLY A 98 -0.43 3.02 18.00
C GLY A 98 -1.19 3.72 19.12
N LYS A 99 -0.47 4.23 20.12
CA LYS A 99 -1.03 5.04 21.20
C LYS A 99 -0.65 6.50 21.00
N PHE A 100 -1.61 7.34 20.66
CA PHE A 100 -1.36 8.74 20.28
C PHE A 100 -1.86 9.71 21.35
N LYS A 101 -1.11 10.78 21.59
CA LYS A 101 -1.48 11.89 22.49
C LYS A 101 -1.02 13.22 21.89
N GLY A 102 -1.69 14.31 22.24
CA GLY A 102 -1.30 15.66 21.81
C GLY A 102 -1.24 15.79 20.28
N ALA A 103 -0.13 16.29 19.76
CA ALA A 103 0.07 16.53 18.32
C ALA A 103 -0.09 15.24 17.47
N ASP A 104 0.41 14.10 17.95
CA ASP A 104 0.31 12.82 17.26
C ASP A 104 -1.14 12.37 17.04
N ALA A 105 -2.01 12.67 18.00
CA ALA A 105 -3.43 12.34 17.88
C ALA A 105 -4.13 13.19 16.79
N VAL A 106 -3.69 14.44 16.62
CA VAL A 106 -4.20 15.32 15.55
C VAL A 106 -3.76 14.82 14.19
N ILE A 107 -2.49 14.41 14.05
CA ILE A 107 -1.95 13.85 12.80
C ILE A 107 -2.68 12.55 12.45
N PHE A 108 -2.83 11.63 13.42
CA PHE A 108 -3.58 10.40 13.21
C PHE A 108 -5.04 10.66 12.80
N ASN A 109 -5.70 11.65 13.43
CA ASN A 109 -7.07 12.02 13.06
C ASN A 109 -7.14 12.55 11.62
N SER A 110 -6.19 13.41 11.21
CA SER A 110 -6.09 13.89 9.82
C SER A 110 -5.97 12.73 8.82
N ILE A 111 -5.04 11.80 9.08
CA ILE A 111 -4.85 10.61 8.24
C ILE A 111 -6.13 9.78 8.17
N SER A 112 -6.75 9.52 9.33
CA SER A 112 -7.97 8.73 9.43
C SER A 112 -9.11 9.33 8.61
N THR A 113 -9.33 10.65 8.71
CA THR A 113 -10.32 11.37 7.91
C THR A 113 -10.04 11.22 6.41
N LYS A 114 -8.80 11.46 5.97
CA LYS A 114 -8.41 11.35 4.56
C LYS A 114 -8.61 9.94 4.00
N MET A 115 -8.23 8.91 4.76
CA MET A 115 -8.42 7.51 4.37
C MET A 115 -9.90 7.17 4.23
N VAL A 116 -10.72 7.56 5.20
CA VAL A 116 -12.18 7.30 5.17
C VAL A 116 -12.84 8.02 3.99
N ASP A 117 -12.47 9.26 3.73
CA ASP A 117 -13.03 10.04 2.62
C ASP A 117 -12.62 9.46 1.26
N ALA A 118 -11.37 9.01 1.12
CA ALA A 118 -10.90 8.34 -0.09
C ALA A 118 -11.62 7.01 -0.32
N ILE A 119 -11.78 6.17 0.71
CA ILE A 119 -12.53 4.91 0.61
C ILE A 119 -13.98 5.16 0.20
N LYS A 120 -14.66 6.14 0.82
CA LYS A 120 -16.05 6.49 0.46
C LYS A 120 -16.19 7.01 -0.96
N LYS A 121 -15.15 7.64 -1.50
CA LYS A 121 -15.16 8.17 -2.87
C LYS A 121 -15.04 7.06 -3.91
N GLU A 122 -14.19 6.06 -3.66
CA GLU A 122 -14.00 4.93 -4.58
C GLU A 122 -15.13 3.89 -4.48
N SER A 123 -15.86 3.81 -3.35
CA SER A 123 -17.01 2.91 -3.19
C SER A 123 -18.36 3.44 -3.74
N LYS A 124 -18.37 4.53 -4.53
CA LYS A 124 -19.56 5.13 -5.15
C LYS A 124 -19.53 5.04 -6.66
#